data_AF-A0A165JVW0-F1
#
_entry.id   AF-A0A165JVW0-F1
#
_cell.length_a   1.000
_cell.length_b   1.000
_cell.length_c   1.000
_cell.angle_alpha   90.00
_cell.angle_beta   90.00
_cell.angle_gamma   90.00
#
_symmetry.space_group_name_H-M   'P 1'
#
loop_
_entity.id
_entity.type
_entity.pdbx_description
1 polymer ?
#
loop_
_entity_poly.entity_id
_entity_poly.type
_entity_poly.pdbx_seq_one_letter_code
_entity_poly.pdbx_strand_id
1 'polypeptide(L)'
;HDMSPDPTPDTLSFFAVYMSHFINPKSVQSYLSGICHSLEPLHPTVRAARNSDIVKRTLMGCIKLSTKQTTRKTPLSVADLSRMKSKYEPNGSFDDILWLAILFSGFNGLHRLGELVWPDTASEQDYRKVITFSSLRWGNAPRRYYSYTLPGHKGNRYFEGNTVMITRRGDGADPIPIMTRYTALRAANTKTRFHPALFVRENGSVPTRAWFMRRLRANFNTDIAGHSVRSGGATDLALRGVPDSSIQK
;
A
#
# COMPACT_ATOMS: atom_id res chain seq x y z
N HIS A 1 -17.04 12.53 38.10
CA HIS A 1 -15.71 13.17 37.99
C HIS A 1 -15.89 14.52 37.32
N ASP A 2 -15.64 15.61 38.04
CA ASP A 2 -15.68 17.01 37.56
C ASP A 2 -14.48 17.29 36.63
N MET A 3 -14.43 16.64 35.47
CA MET A 3 -13.47 17.02 34.45
C MET A 3 -14.01 18.21 33.66
N SER A 4 -13.17 19.23 33.49
CA SER A 4 -13.49 20.37 32.63
C SER A 4 -13.86 19.87 31.23
N PRO A 5 -14.91 20.44 30.59
CA PRO A 5 -15.23 20.13 29.21
C PRO A 5 -14.15 20.63 28.23
N ASP A 6 -13.26 21.53 28.67
CA ASP A 6 -12.16 22.02 27.86
C ASP A 6 -10.99 21.03 27.80
N PRO A 7 -10.32 20.91 26.64
CA PRO A 7 -9.16 20.05 26.47
C PRO A 7 -7.92 20.65 27.17
N THR A 8 -7.76 20.31 28.45
CA THR A 8 -6.60 20.66 29.28
C THR A 8 -5.41 19.70 29.10
N PRO A 9 -4.20 20.08 29.56
CA PRO A 9 -3.05 19.17 29.63
C PRO A 9 -3.38 17.82 30.30
N ASP A 10 -4.15 17.85 31.39
CA ASP A 10 -4.48 16.65 32.15
C ASP A 10 -5.45 15.74 31.39
N THR A 11 -6.52 16.29 30.83
CA THR A 11 -7.51 15.51 30.05
C THR A 11 -6.87 14.88 28.81
N LEU A 12 -6.00 15.61 28.11
CA LEU A 12 -5.22 15.07 26.98
C LEU A 12 -4.22 14.00 27.43
N SER A 13 -3.62 14.14 28.62
CA SER A 13 -2.72 13.12 29.17
C SER A 13 -3.47 11.85 29.57
N PHE A 14 -4.66 11.96 30.18
CA PHE A 14 -5.51 10.81 30.50
C PHE A 14 -6.00 10.10 29.25
N PHE A 15 -6.42 10.85 28.24
CA PHE A 15 -6.75 10.30 26.94
C PHE A 15 -5.55 9.54 26.35
N ALA A 16 -4.34 10.10 26.43
CA ALA A 16 -3.14 9.46 25.91
C ALA A 16 -2.83 8.13 26.62
N VAL A 17 -2.93 8.07 27.95
CA VAL A 17 -2.77 6.83 28.72
C VAL A 17 -3.85 5.83 28.36
N TYR A 18 -5.12 6.24 28.45
CA TYR A 18 -6.28 5.39 28.20
C TYR A 18 -6.20 4.76 26.80
N MET A 19 -6.03 5.56 25.76
CA MET A 19 -5.96 5.06 24.38
C MET A 19 -4.72 4.20 24.11
N SER A 20 -3.60 4.47 24.80
CA SER A 20 -2.39 3.66 24.67
C SER A 20 -2.55 2.23 25.20
N HIS A 21 -3.59 1.94 26.00
CA HIS A 21 -3.95 0.57 26.36
C HIS A 21 -4.61 -0.19 25.20
N PHE A 22 -5.31 0.51 24.30
CA PHE A 22 -6.09 -0.12 23.23
C PHE A 22 -5.37 -0.09 21.87
N ILE A 23 -4.55 0.92 21.61
CA ILE A 23 -3.86 1.11 20.33
C ILE A 23 -2.39 1.51 20.53
N ASN A 24 -1.59 1.43 19.46
CA ASN A 24 -0.18 1.79 19.51
C ASN A 24 -0.01 3.27 19.96
N PRO A 25 0.82 3.57 20.98
CA PRO A 25 1.03 4.94 21.47
C PRO A 25 1.52 5.94 20.41
N LYS A 26 2.23 5.48 19.37
CA LYS A 26 2.59 6.34 18.22
C LYS A 26 1.38 6.75 17.39
N SER A 27 0.39 5.86 17.28
CA SER A 27 -0.91 6.19 16.69
C SER A 27 -1.69 7.17 17.56
N VAL A 28 -1.67 6.99 18.89
CA VAL A 28 -2.27 7.93 19.85
C VAL A 28 -1.68 9.33 19.70
N GLN A 29 -0.36 9.47 19.60
CA GLN A 29 0.31 10.75 19.35
C GLN A 29 -0.16 11.42 18.05
N SER A 30 -0.34 10.62 16.99
CA SER A 30 -0.84 11.11 15.70
C SER A 30 -2.30 11.55 15.79
N TYR A 31 -3.15 10.76 16.45
CA TYR A 31 -4.55 11.10 16.68
C TYR A 31 -4.71 12.34 17.53
N LEU A 32 -3.94 12.47 18.62
CA LEU A 32 -3.97 13.65 19.47
C LEU A 32 -3.66 14.92 18.66
N SER A 33 -2.72 14.84 17.71
CA SER A 33 -2.39 15.96 16.82
C SER A 33 -3.56 16.32 15.90
N GLY A 34 -4.27 15.33 15.36
CA GLY A 34 -5.47 15.54 14.54
C GLY A 34 -6.70 16.05 15.32
N ILE A 35 -6.90 15.52 16.53
CA ILE A 35 -7.95 15.98 17.46
C ILE A 35 -7.70 17.44 17.81
N CYS A 36 -6.48 17.80 18.20
CA CYS A 36 -6.14 19.19 18.54
C CYS A 36 -6.33 20.12 17.35
N HIS A 37 -5.97 19.70 16.13
CA HIS A 37 -6.22 20.49 14.93
C HIS A 37 -7.71 20.73 14.68
N SER A 38 -8.55 19.71 14.91
CA SER A 38 -10.01 19.80 14.72
C SER A 38 -10.68 20.64 15.82
N LEU A 39 -10.14 20.63 17.04
CA LEU A 39 -10.65 21.37 18.19
C LEU A 39 -10.15 22.82 18.25
N GLU A 40 -9.06 23.16 17.55
CA GLU A 40 -8.43 24.50 17.57
C GLU A 40 -9.41 25.67 17.31
N PRO A 41 -10.41 25.57 16.41
CA PRO A 41 -11.40 26.63 16.21
C PRO A 41 -12.31 26.89 17.43
N LEU A 42 -12.55 25.86 18.26
CA LEU A 42 -13.46 25.93 19.42
C LEU A 42 -12.69 26.10 20.74
N HIS A 43 -11.46 25.58 20.80
CA HIS A 43 -10.58 25.63 21.96
C HIS A 43 -9.20 26.12 21.52
N PRO A 44 -8.99 27.45 21.41
CA PRO A 44 -7.75 28.03 20.86
C PRO A 44 -6.48 27.61 21.62
N THR A 45 -6.61 27.25 22.90
CA THR A 45 -5.50 26.85 23.77
C THR A 45 -5.14 25.36 23.64
N VAL A 46 -5.92 24.55 22.91
CA VAL A 46 -5.73 23.09 22.82
C VAL A 46 -4.35 22.70 22.30
N ARG A 47 -3.79 23.49 21.37
CA ARG A 47 -2.45 23.26 20.83
C ARG A 47 -1.36 23.52 21.87
N ALA A 48 -1.54 24.52 22.73
CA ALA A 48 -0.66 24.76 23.87
C ALA A 48 -0.78 23.62 24.90
N ALA A 49 -2.01 23.19 25.21
CA ALA A 49 -2.27 22.06 26.12
C ALA A 49 -1.62 20.76 25.63
N ARG A 50 -1.74 20.44 24.34
CA ARG A 50 -1.08 19.29 23.70
C ARG A 50 0.43 19.36 23.77
N ASN A 51 1.00 20.57 23.68
CA ASN A 51 2.44 20.79 23.71
C ASN A 51 3.01 20.91 25.12
N SER A 52 2.18 20.78 26.16
CA SER A 52 2.61 20.76 27.56
C SER A 52 3.54 19.60 27.87
N ASP A 53 4.37 19.76 28.89
CA ASP A 53 5.34 18.76 29.31
C ASP A 53 4.67 17.48 29.82
N ILE A 54 3.54 17.59 30.52
CA ILE A 54 2.80 16.42 31.00
C ILE A 54 2.32 15.55 29.84
N VAL A 55 1.73 16.13 28.80
CA VAL A 55 1.27 15.36 27.62
C VAL A 55 2.45 14.73 26.89
N LYS A 56 3.54 15.48 26.66
CA LYS A 56 4.75 14.97 26.00
C LYS A 56 5.39 13.83 26.78
N ARG A 57 5.57 13.98 28.09
CA ARG A 57 6.18 12.96 28.96
C ARG A 57 5.30 11.73 29.09
N THR A 58 3.98 11.91 29.20
CA THR A 58 3.02 10.81 29.22
C THR A 58 3.06 10.00 27.93
N LEU A 59 3.00 10.65 26.75
CA LEU A 59 3.14 9.97 25.46
C LEU A 59 4.48 9.25 25.35
N MET A 60 5.58 9.89 25.76
CA MET A 60 6.90 9.26 25.76
C MET A 60 6.95 8.04 26.68
N GLY A 61 6.35 8.12 27.86
CA GLY A 61 6.20 7.02 28.81
C GLY A 61 5.41 5.86 28.20
N CYS A 62 4.24 6.14 27.62
CA CYS A 62 3.43 5.14 26.93
C CYS A 62 4.21 4.47 25.77
N ILE A 63 4.93 5.25 24.96
CA ILE A 63 5.76 4.71 23.86
C ILE A 63 6.86 3.79 24.42
N LYS A 64 7.57 4.21 25.47
CA LYS A 64 8.63 3.41 26.11
C LYS A 64 8.10 2.12 26.72
N LEU A 65 6.95 2.16 27.40
CA LEU A 65 6.27 0.99 27.96
C LEU A 65 5.75 0.04 26.88
N SER A 66 5.37 0.59 25.72
CA SER A 66 4.86 -0.17 24.58
C SER A 66 5.94 -0.66 23.61
N THR A 67 7.22 -0.62 23.99
CA THR A 67 8.33 -1.04 23.12
C THR A 67 8.33 -2.56 22.89
N LYS A 68 7.34 -3.07 22.15
CA LYS A 68 7.49 -4.29 21.36
C LYS A 68 8.49 -3.97 20.27
N GLN A 69 9.52 -4.81 20.14
CA GLN A 69 10.50 -4.70 19.07
C GLN A 69 9.76 -4.64 17.74
N THR A 70 9.85 -3.49 17.06
CA THR A 70 9.25 -3.32 15.74
C THR A 70 9.96 -4.31 14.81
N THR A 71 9.33 -5.44 14.50
CA THR A 71 9.82 -6.35 13.47
C THR A 71 9.67 -5.63 12.13
N ARG A 72 10.72 -4.90 11.73
CA ARG A 72 10.75 -4.27 10.42
C ARG A 72 10.65 -5.37 9.37
N LYS A 73 9.61 -5.29 8.55
CA LYS A 73 9.43 -6.19 7.41
C LYS A 73 10.55 -5.92 6.41
N THR A 74 11.18 -6.98 5.91
CA THR A 74 12.26 -6.90 4.92
C THR A 74 11.67 -6.37 3.61
N PRO A 75 12.34 -5.43 2.92
CA PRO A 75 11.92 -5.01 1.59
C PRO A 75 12.03 -6.19 0.61
N LEU A 76 11.07 -6.29 -0.32
CA LEU A 76 11.16 -7.24 -1.42
C LEU A 76 12.35 -6.86 -2.31
N SER A 77 13.15 -7.82 -2.76
CA SER A 77 14.32 -7.56 -3.62
C SER A 77 14.09 -7.93 -5.10
N VAL A 78 14.97 -7.46 -5.99
CA VAL A 78 14.99 -7.90 -7.41
C VAL A 78 15.30 -9.40 -7.51
N ALA A 79 16.12 -9.94 -6.61
CA ALA A 79 16.42 -11.37 -6.56
C ALA A 79 15.18 -12.21 -6.21
N ASP A 80 14.35 -11.71 -5.28
CA ASP A 80 13.07 -12.33 -4.93
C ASP A 80 12.11 -12.35 -6.12
N LEU A 81 12.00 -11.25 -6.86
CA LEU A 81 11.20 -11.19 -8.09
C LEU A 81 11.69 -12.17 -9.15
N SER A 82 13.01 -12.22 -9.36
CA SER A 82 13.64 -13.16 -10.29
C SER A 82 13.31 -14.61 -9.91
N ARG A 83 13.42 -14.96 -8.61
CA ARG A 83 13.06 -16.30 -8.10
C ARG A 83 11.59 -16.63 -8.35
N MET A 84 10.68 -15.69 -8.10
CA MET A 84 9.25 -15.89 -8.33
C MET A 84 8.90 -16.02 -9.80
N LYS A 85 9.54 -15.22 -10.67
CA LYS A 85 9.41 -15.35 -12.12
C LYS A 85 9.86 -16.73 -12.58
N SER A 86 11.05 -17.19 -12.21
CA SER A 86 11.53 -18.52 -12.61
C SER A 86 10.63 -19.65 -12.11
N LYS A 87 10.03 -19.50 -10.93
CA LYS A 87 9.11 -20.49 -10.35
C LYS A 87 7.78 -20.59 -11.10
N TYR A 88 7.16 -19.45 -11.43
CA TYR A 88 5.78 -19.42 -11.90
C TYR A 88 5.62 -19.04 -13.37
N GLU A 89 6.58 -18.35 -13.99
CA GLU A 89 6.42 -17.96 -15.39
C GLU A 89 6.31 -19.20 -16.29
N PRO A 90 7.20 -20.20 -16.29
CA PRO A 90 7.16 -21.25 -17.30
C PRO A 90 5.82 -22.00 -17.35
N ASN A 91 5.36 -22.48 -16.18
CA ASN A 91 4.23 -23.43 -16.06
C ASN A 91 3.14 -22.96 -15.07
N GLY A 92 3.11 -21.67 -14.70
CA GLY A 92 2.12 -21.16 -13.75
C GLY A 92 0.71 -21.19 -14.30
N SER A 93 -0.25 -21.49 -13.41
CA SER A 93 -1.68 -21.34 -13.69
C SER A 93 -2.05 -19.88 -13.97
N PHE A 94 -3.25 -19.65 -14.47
CA PHE A 94 -3.77 -18.29 -14.67
C PHE A 94 -3.62 -17.43 -13.42
N ASP A 95 -4.05 -17.94 -12.26
CA ASP A 95 -4.01 -17.22 -10.98
C ASP A 95 -2.56 -17.04 -10.46
N ASP A 96 -1.60 -17.88 -10.87
CA ASP A 96 -0.17 -17.69 -10.57
C ASP A 96 0.43 -16.54 -11.40
N ILE A 97 0.12 -16.50 -12.70
CA ILE A 97 0.58 -15.43 -13.58
C ILE A 97 -0.07 -14.10 -13.22
N LEU A 98 -1.35 -14.09 -12.82
CA LEU A 98 -2.02 -12.93 -12.24
C LEU A 98 -1.29 -12.43 -10.99
N TRP A 99 -0.94 -13.35 -10.08
CA TRP A 99 -0.23 -12.99 -8.86
C TRP A 99 1.14 -12.37 -9.16
N LEU A 100 1.90 -12.95 -10.10
CA LEU A 100 3.13 -12.34 -10.59
C LEU A 100 2.89 -10.96 -11.20
N ALA A 101 1.86 -10.79 -12.02
CA ALA A 101 1.55 -9.51 -12.64
C ALA A 101 1.29 -8.42 -11.59
N ILE A 102 0.54 -8.72 -10.52
CA ILE A 102 0.31 -7.80 -9.40
C ILE A 102 1.61 -7.53 -8.64
N LEU A 103 2.40 -8.57 -8.35
CA LEU A 103 3.65 -8.44 -7.60
C LEU A 103 4.66 -7.53 -8.34
N PHE A 104 4.87 -7.79 -9.63
CA PHE A 104 5.76 -7.01 -10.48
C PHE A 104 5.24 -5.59 -10.73
N SER A 105 3.94 -5.42 -10.93
CA SER A 105 3.34 -4.08 -11.07
C SER A 105 3.49 -3.29 -9.78
N GLY A 106 3.25 -3.92 -8.63
CA GLY A 106 3.36 -3.26 -7.34
C GLY A 106 4.78 -2.85 -6.99
N PHE A 107 5.76 -3.69 -7.30
CA PHE A 107 7.17 -3.37 -7.08
C PHE A 107 7.63 -2.24 -8.00
N ASN A 108 7.39 -2.36 -9.32
CA ASN A 108 7.90 -1.40 -10.30
C ASN A 108 7.11 -0.08 -10.32
N GLY A 109 5.82 -0.11 -10.00
CA GLY A 109 4.94 1.06 -9.91
C GLY A 109 4.84 1.67 -8.52
N LEU A 110 5.60 1.17 -7.53
CA LEU A 110 5.58 1.61 -6.13
C LEU A 110 4.18 1.58 -5.49
N HIS A 111 3.32 0.65 -5.90
CA HIS A 111 1.94 0.63 -5.41
C HIS A 111 1.84 0.20 -3.96
N ARG A 112 0.92 0.83 -3.23
CA ARG A 112 0.38 0.21 -2.03
C ARG A 112 -0.42 -1.01 -2.45
N LEU A 113 -0.34 -2.11 -1.72
CA LEU A 113 -1.06 -3.33 -2.11
C LEU A 113 -2.57 -3.08 -2.33
N GLY A 114 -3.20 -2.27 -1.47
CA GLY A 114 -4.63 -1.94 -1.58
C GLY A 114 -5.03 -1.14 -2.83
N GLU A 115 -4.07 -0.66 -3.63
CA GLU A 115 -4.32 -0.02 -4.93
C GLU A 115 -4.49 -1.05 -6.06
N LEU A 116 -3.98 -2.27 -5.87
CA LEU A 116 -3.94 -3.33 -6.89
C LEU A 116 -4.93 -4.46 -6.65
N VAL A 117 -5.44 -4.59 -5.42
CA VAL A 117 -6.28 -5.70 -4.98
C VAL A 117 -7.55 -5.19 -4.31
N TRP A 118 -8.56 -6.03 -4.32
CA TRP A 118 -9.85 -5.75 -3.69
C TRP A 118 -9.75 -5.81 -2.16
N PRO A 119 -10.41 -4.90 -1.41
CA PRO A 119 -10.52 -5.02 0.04
C PRO A 119 -11.16 -6.34 0.45
N ASP A 120 -10.70 -6.91 1.57
CA ASP A 120 -11.31 -8.14 2.12
C ASP A 120 -12.72 -7.86 2.67
N THR A 121 -12.96 -6.65 3.18
CA THR A 121 -14.25 -6.18 3.70
C THR A 121 -15.20 -5.81 2.57
N ALA A 122 -16.32 -6.54 2.44
CA ALA A 122 -17.29 -6.35 1.35
C ALA A 122 -17.85 -4.91 1.26
N SER A 123 -18.11 -4.24 2.38
CA SER A 123 -18.63 -2.87 2.41
C SER A 123 -17.65 -1.81 1.89
N GLU A 124 -16.35 -2.14 1.78
CA GLU A 124 -15.31 -1.23 1.29
C GLU A 124 -15.03 -1.41 -0.22
N GLN A 125 -15.62 -2.45 -0.81
CA GLN A 125 -15.42 -2.86 -2.19
C GLN A 125 -16.19 -1.95 -3.15
N ASP A 126 -15.48 -1.38 -4.12
CA ASP A 126 -16.04 -0.42 -5.07
C ASP A 126 -15.29 -0.50 -6.40
N TYR A 127 -16.00 -0.78 -7.49
CA TYR A 127 -15.39 -0.95 -8.81
C TYR A 127 -14.77 0.35 -9.32
N ARG A 128 -15.22 1.50 -8.82
CA ARG A 128 -14.61 2.81 -9.13
C ARG A 128 -13.20 2.94 -8.57
N LYS A 129 -12.79 2.08 -7.64
CA LYS A 129 -11.45 2.06 -7.04
C LYS A 129 -10.53 1.01 -7.68
N VAL A 130 -11.01 0.27 -8.67
CA VAL A 130 -10.20 -0.74 -9.39
C VAL A 130 -9.66 -0.20 -10.70
N ILE A 131 -8.39 -0.53 -10.96
CA ILE A 131 -7.74 -0.22 -12.24
C ILE A 131 -8.51 -0.91 -13.36
N THR A 132 -8.96 -0.12 -14.32
CA THR A 132 -9.75 -0.63 -15.45
C THR A 132 -8.83 -1.21 -16.52
N PHE A 133 -9.24 -2.33 -17.12
CA PHE A 133 -8.52 -2.94 -18.24
C PHE A 133 -8.48 -2.00 -19.45
N SER A 134 -9.54 -1.23 -19.68
CA SER A 134 -9.63 -0.24 -20.74
C SER A 134 -8.66 0.93 -20.59
N SER A 135 -8.05 1.13 -19.42
CA SER A 135 -6.97 2.11 -19.22
C SER A 135 -5.58 1.58 -19.55
N LEU A 136 -5.41 0.25 -19.72
CA LEU A 136 -4.12 -0.35 -20.05
C LEU A 136 -3.65 0.13 -21.43
N ARG A 137 -2.45 0.68 -21.49
CA ARG A 137 -1.77 1.09 -22.72
C ARG A 137 -0.39 0.44 -22.79
N TRP A 138 0.06 0.18 -24.00
CA TRP A 138 1.42 -0.29 -24.29
C TRP A 138 2.15 0.76 -25.12
N GLY A 139 3.44 0.92 -24.87
CA GLY A 139 4.29 1.82 -25.66
C GLY A 139 5.74 1.36 -25.71
N ASN A 140 6.57 2.07 -26.48
CA ASN A 140 7.94 1.67 -26.79
C ASN A 140 9.00 2.78 -26.71
N ALA A 141 8.64 4.03 -26.37
CA ALA A 141 9.57 5.15 -26.29
C ALA A 141 9.66 5.71 -24.86
N PRO A 142 10.87 5.89 -24.27
CA PRO A 142 12.21 5.51 -24.78
C PRO A 142 12.53 4.01 -24.64
N ARG A 143 11.71 3.25 -23.92
CA ARG A 143 11.80 1.78 -23.78
C ARG A 143 10.39 1.20 -23.82
N ARG A 144 10.26 -0.12 -24.05
CA ARG A 144 8.96 -0.80 -23.94
C ARG A 144 8.36 -0.57 -22.55
N TYR A 145 7.08 -0.23 -22.47
CA TYR A 145 6.37 -0.01 -21.22
C TYR A 145 4.91 -0.46 -21.34
N TYR A 146 4.26 -0.61 -20.21
CA TYR A 146 2.81 -0.51 -20.12
C TYR A 146 2.44 0.57 -19.10
N SER A 147 1.26 1.15 -19.27
CA SER A 147 0.70 2.11 -18.32
C SER A 147 -0.77 1.86 -18.09
N TYR A 148 -1.29 2.34 -16.98
CA TYR A 148 -2.72 2.31 -16.67
C TYR A 148 -3.08 3.48 -15.75
N THR A 149 -4.37 3.79 -15.66
CA THR A 149 -4.88 4.84 -14.78
C THR A 149 -5.20 4.24 -13.42
N LEU A 150 -4.57 4.77 -12.37
CA LEU A 150 -4.90 4.45 -10.99
C LEU A 150 -6.10 5.30 -10.55
N PRO A 151 -7.23 4.68 -10.13
CA PRO A 151 -8.39 5.42 -9.69
C PRO A 151 -8.12 6.22 -8.40
N GLY A 152 -8.82 7.34 -8.24
CA GLY A 152 -8.50 8.40 -7.27
C GLY A 152 -8.23 7.94 -5.82
N HIS A 153 -7.22 8.58 -5.23
CA HIS A 153 -6.82 8.45 -3.82
C HIS A 153 -7.52 9.52 -2.95
N LYS A 154 -7.58 9.30 -1.61
CA LYS A 154 -8.17 10.21 -0.59
C LYS A 154 -7.66 11.67 -0.59
N GLY A 155 -6.68 12.03 -1.42
CA GLY A 155 -6.13 13.38 -1.56
C GLY A 155 -6.43 14.06 -2.89
N ASN A 156 -7.20 13.42 -3.79
CA ASN A 156 -7.45 13.96 -5.12
C ASN A 156 -8.88 14.51 -5.20
N ARG A 157 -9.01 15.83 -4.99
CA ARG A 157 -10.31 16.55 -4.93
C ARG A 157 -11.06 16.54 -6.27
N TYR A 158 -10.38 16.21 -7.38
CA TYR A 158 -10.92 16.28 -8.74
C TYR A 158 -10.97 14.94 -9.50
N PHE A 159 -10.67 13.81 -8.85
CA PHE A 159 -10.70 12.47 -9.48
C PHE A 159 -9.85 12.30 -10.76
N GLU A 160 -8.93 13.20 -11.07
CA GLU A 160 -7.97 13.03 -12.18
C GLU A 160 -7.02 11.88 -11.82
N GLY A 161 -7.33 10.67 -12.27
CA GLY A 161 -6.56 9.47 -11.96
C GLY A 161 -5.08 9.63 -12.33
N ASN A 162 -4.19 9.07 -11.50
CA ASN A 162 -2.76 9.11 -11.78
C ASN A 162 -2.42 8.04 -12.83
N THR A 163 -1.75 8.42 -13.92
CA THR A 163 -1.22 7.43 -14.86
C THR A 163 0.06 6.84 -14.31
N VAL A 164 0.07 5.54 -14.05
CA VAL A 164 1.28 4.82 -13.65
C VAL A 164 1.90 4.19 -14.89
N MET A 165 3.15 4.53 -15.17
CA MET A 165 3.93 3.97 -16.28
C MET A 165 5.00 3.03 -15.73
N ILE A 166 4.99 1.79 -16.20
CA ILE A 166 5.92 0.75 -15.78
C ILE A 166 6.75 0.31 -17.00
N THR A 167 8.04 0.61 -16.93
CA THR A 167 8.99 0.47 -18.05
C THR A 167 9.77 -0.84 -17.96
N ARG A 168 10.13 -1.38 -19.14
CA ARG A 168 11.00 -2.54 -19.31
C ARG A 168 12.32 -2.37 -18.57
N ARG A 169 12.78 -3.48 -17.99
CA ARG A 169 14.07 -3.56 -17.29
C ARG A 169 14.98 -4.60 -17.94
N GLY A 170 16.27 -4.49 -17.65
CA GLY A 170 17.28 -5.47 -18.09
C GLY A 170 17.62 -6.53 -17.05
N ASP A 171 16.89 -6.56 -15.92
CA ASP A 171 17.16 -7.43 -14.78
C ASP A 171 15.96 -8.34 -14.45
N GLY A 172 16.08 -9.14 -13.39
CA GLY A 172 15.06 -10.09 -12.95
C GLY A 172 13.72 -9.45 -12.51
N ALA A 173 13.65 -8.13 -12.43
CA ALA A 173 12.42 -7.39 -12.12
C ALA A 173 11.69 -6.89 -13.38
N ASP A 174 12.11 -7.29 -14.59
CA ASP A 174 11.45 -6.92 -15.85
C ASP A 174 9.97 -7.34 -15.88
N PRO A 175 9.03 -6.38 -15.84
CA PRO A 175 7.60 -6.67 -15.72
C PRO A 175 6.92 -6.97 -17.07
N ILE A 176 7.59 -6.66 -18.19
CA ILE A 176 6.98 -6.76 -19.52
C ILE A 176 6.58 -8.18 -19.89
N PRO A 177 7.44 -9.22 -19.73
CA PRO A 177 7.07 -10.59 -20.11
C PRO A 177 5.87 -11.08 -19.31
N ILE A 178 5.83 -10.76 -18.01
CA ILE A 178 4.77 -11.16 -17.09
C ILE A 178 3.42 -10.52 -17.46
N MET A 179 3.39 -9.20 -17.66
CA MET A 179 2.15 -8.50 -18.03
C MET A 179 1.66 -8.92 -19.42
N THR A 180 2.58 -9.18 -20.35
CA THR A 180 2.25 -9.69 -21.69
C THR A 180 1.59 -11.05 -21.59
N ARG A 181 2.18 -11.98 -20.82
CA ARG A 181 1.61 -13.32 -20.62
C ARG A 181 0.25 -13.26 -19.91
N TYR A 182 0.14 -12.43 -18.86
CA TYR A 182 -1.12 -12.25 -18.15
C TYR A 182 -2.26 -11.77 -19.06
N THR A 183 -2.01 -10.72 -19.85
CA THR A 183 -3.01 -10.17 -20.76
C THR A 183 -3.39 -11.13 -21.89
N ALA A 184 -2.45 -11.95 -22.38
CA ALA A 184 -2.74 -13.01 -23.34
C ALA A 184 -3.66 -14.09 -22.74
N LEU A 185 -3.35 -14.58 -21.54
CA LEU A 185 -4.20 -15.55 -20.82
C LEU A 185 -5.60 -15.01 -20.57
N ARG A 186 -5.69 -13.73 -20.20
CA ARG A 186 -6.95 -13.01 -19.99
C ARG A 186 -7.78 -12.92 -21.27
N ALA A 187 -7.15 -12.63 -22.41
CA ALA A 187 -7.84 -12.55 -23.69
C ALA A 187 -8.40 -13.90 -24.15
N ALA A 188 -7.70 -14.99 -23.83
CA ALA A 188 -8.10 -16.36 -24.18
C ALA A 188 -9.23 -16.94 -23.30
N ASN A 189 -9.45 -16.40 -22.10
CA ASN A 189 -10.44 -16.93 -21.15
C ASN A 189 -11.77 -16.16 -21.25
N THR A 190 -12.86 -16.88 -21.53
CA THR A 190 -14.21 -16.30 -21.70
C THR A 190 -14.74 -15.56 -20.47
N LYS A 191 -14.34 -15.97 -19.26
CA LYS A 191 -14.76 -15.33 -17.99
C LYS A 191 -14.03 -14.03 -17.72
N THR A 192 -12.87 -13.81 -18.32
CA THR A 192 -12.00 -12.67 -18.00
C THR A 192 -11.81 -11.70 -19.16
N ARG A 193 -11.97 -12.15 -20.42
CA ARG A 193 -11.70 -11.33 -21.62
C ARG A 193 -12.45 -10.00 -21.65
N PHE A 194 -13.71 -9.97 -21.22
CA PHE A 194 -14.57 -8.77 -21.21
C PHE A 194 -14.76 -8.16 -19.82
N HIS A 195 -14.05 -8.66 -18.81
CA HIS A 195 -14.17 -8.12 -17.46
C HIS A 195 -13.68 -6.64 -17.44
N PRO A 196 -14.29 -5.72 -16.66
CA PRO A 196 -13.85 -4.33 -16.65
C PRO A 196 -12.54 -4.13 -15.85
N ALA A 197 -12.30 -4.92 -14.81
CA ALA A 197 -11.06 -4.85 -14.03
C ALA A 197 -9.84 -5.36 -14.81
N LEU A 198 -8.70 -4.67 -14.66
CA LEU A 198 -7.41 -5.10 -15.20
C LEU A 198 -6.97 -6.41 -14.56
N PHE A 199 -6.87 -6.43 -13.24
CA PHE A 199 -6.51 -7.62 -12.46
C PHE A 199 -7.77 -8.39 -12.07
N VAL A 200 -7.97 -9.53 -12.72
CA VAL A 200 -9.08 -10.45 -12.52
C VAL A 200 -8.54 -11.87 -12.47
N ARG A 201 -9.12 -12.70 -11.59
CA ARG A 201 -8.84 -14.13 -11.43
C ARG A 201 -9.47 -14.96 -12.52
N GLU A 202 -9.02 -16.21 -12.64
CA GLU A 202 -9.50 -17.15 -13.67
C GLU A 202 -11.03 -17.35 -13.63
N ASN A 203 -11.60 -17.28 -12.42
CA ASN A 203 -13.04 -17.44 -12.19
C ASN A 203 -13.86 -16.14 -12.41
N GLY A 204 -13.23 -15.03 -12.81
CA GLY A 204 -13.88 -13.74 -13.03
C GLY A 204 -13.95 -12.84 -11.79
N SER A 205 -13.49 -13.28 -10.62
CA SER A 205 -13.46 -12.43 -9.41
C SER A 205 -12.24 -11.50 -9.38
N VAL A 206 -12.37 -10.32 -8.77
CA VAL A 206 -11.21 -9.44 -8.50
C VAL A 206 -10.40 -10.05 -7.33
N PRO A 207 -9.06 -10.19 -7.43
CA PRO A 207 -8.26 -10.77 -6.37
C PRO A 207 -8.33 -9.90 -5.11
N THR A 208 -8.65 -10.51 -3.97
CA THR A 208 -8.67 -9.79 -2.68
C THR A 208 -7.28 -9.69 -2.06
N ARG A 209 -7.15 -8.81 -1.07
CA ARG A 209 -5.93 -8.69 -0.27
C ARG A 209 -5.56 -10.02 0.39
N ALA A 210 -6.50 -10.74 0.99
CA ALA A 210 -6.25 -12.04 1.60
C ALA A 210 -5.78 -13.08 0.57
N TRP A 211 -6.36 -13.08 -0.64
CA TRP A 211 -5.92 -13.94 -1.73
C TRP A 211 -4.46 -13.69 -2.10
N PHE A 212 -4.07 -12.41 -2.24
CA PHE A 212 -2.69 -12.04 -2.56
C PHE A 212 -1.73 -12.40 -1.42
N MET A 213 -2.11 -12.06 -0.19
CA MET A 213 -1.28 -12.31 1.00
C MET A 213 -1.05 -13.79 1.27
N ARG A 214 -2.04 -14.66 0.98
CA ARG A 214 -1.86 -16.11 1.09
C ARG A 214 -0.76 -16.62 0.15
N ARG A 215 -0.77 -16.14 -1.10
CA ARG A 215 0.26 -16.48 -2.11
C ARG A 215 1.62 -15.91 -1.76
N LEU A 216 1.68 -14.69 -1.21
CA LEU A 216 2.91 -14.08 -0.71
C LEU A 216 3.52 -14.90 0.43
N ARG A 217 2.74 -15.23 1.45
CA ARG A 217 3.20 -16.03 2.61
C ARG A 217 3.60 -17.45 2.25
N ALA A 218 3.03 -18.02 1.19
CA ALA A 218 3.42 -19.34 0.70
C ALA A 218 4.80 -19.35 0.01
N ASN A 219 5.33 -18.17 -0.34
CA ASN A 219 6.58 -18.02 -1.10
C ASN A 219 7.69 -17.29 -0.34
N PHE A 220 7.34 -16.61 0.74
CA PHE A 220 8.25 -15.79 1.52
C PHE A 220 8.06 -16.04 3.01
N ASN A 221 9.13 -15.82 3.77
CA ASN A 221 9.07 -15.85 5.23
C ASN A 221 8.15 -14.74 5.76
N THR A 222 7.82 -14.82 7.04
CA THR A 222 6.85 -13.90 7.67
C THR A 222 7.31 -12.45 7.71
N ASP A 223 8.56 -12.16 7.35
CA ASP A 223 9.18 -10.85 7.26
C ASP A 223 8.81 -10.08 5.98
N ILE A 224 8.23 -10.71 4.97
CA ILE A 224 7.72 -10.03 3.76
C ILE A 224 6.19 -9.89 3.83
N ALA A 225 5.69 -8.67 3.61
CA ALA A 225 4.26 -8.35 3.64
C ALA A 225 3.85 -7.45 2.47
N GLY A 226 2.57 -7.11 2.35
CA GLY A 226 2.08 -6.22 1.29
C GLY A 226 2.80 -4.86 1.23
N HIS A 227 3.25 -4.32 2.37
CA HIS A 227 4.07 -3.10 2.41
C HIS A 227 5.49 -3.30 1.88
N SER A 228 6.04 -4.53 1.99
CA SER A 228 7.37 -4.88 1.50
C SER A 228 7.50 -4.73 -0.02
N VAL A 229 6.39 -4.82 -0.75
CA VAL A 229 6.35 -4.65 -2.21
C VAL A 229 6.71 -3.20 -2.58
N ARG A 230 5.99 -2.22 -2.01
CA ARG A 230 6.27 -0.79 -2.23
C ARG A 230 7.64 -0.40 -1.71
N SER A 231 7.95 -0.78 -0.46
CA SER A 231 9.23 -0.41 0.14
C SER A 231 10.40 -1.05 -0.61
N GLY A 232 10.24 -2.28 -1.10
CA GLY A 232 11.22 -2.95 -1.97
C GLY A 232 11.51 -2.17 -3.25
N GLY A 233 10.45 -1.76 -3.96
CA GLY A 233 10.59 -0.94 -5.16
C GLY A 233 11.27 0.40 -4.87
N ALA A 234 10.88 1.07 -3.79
CA ALA A 234 11.48 2.35 -3.40
C ALA A 234 12.97 2.20 -3.03
N THR A 235 13.32 1.13 -2.31
CA THR A 235 14.72 0.81 -1.98
C THR A 235 15.53 0.49 -3.24
N ASP A 236 14.99 -0.27 -4.20
CA ASP A 236 15.66 -0.54 -5.48
C ASP A 236 15.92 0.72 -6.29
N LEU A 237 14.97 1.67 -6.33
CA LEU A 237 15.18 2.96 -7.00
C LEU A 237 16.25 3.81 -6.30
N ALA A 238 16.23 3.87 -4.97
CA ALA A 238 17.24 4.58 -4.20
C ALA A 238 18.64 3.98 -4.42
N LEU A 239 18.76 2.65 -4.44
CA LEU A 239 20.02 1.95 -4.74
C LEU A 239 20.54 2.22 -6.16
N ARG A 240 19.65 2.57 -7.10
CA ARG A 240 20.00 2.98 -8.48
C ARG A 240 20.32 4.47 -8.62
N GLY A 241 20.35 5.20 -7.50
CA GLY A 241 20.65 6.64 -7.50
C GLY A 241 19.50 7.53 -7.95
N VAL A 242 18.26 7.05 -7.96
CA VAL A 242 17.10 7.90 -8.21
C VAL A 242 16.89 8.82 -6.99
N PRO A 243 16.83 10.15 -7.18
CA PRO A 243 16.65 11.08 -6.07
C PRO A 243 15.37 10.81 -5.27
N ASP A 244 15.47 10.88 -3.95
CA ASP A 244 14.36 10.68 -3.01
C ASP A 244 13.15 11.60 -3.29
N SER A 245 13.41 12.78 -3.90
CA SER A 245 12.38 13.74 -4.33
C SER A 245 11.51 13.24 -5.48
N SER A 246 11.99 12.26 -6.24
CA SER A 246 11.30 11.64 -7.39
C SER A 246 10.62 10.32 -7.02
N ILE A 247 10.87 9.79 -5.81
CA ILE A 247 10.28 8.55 -5.32
C ILE A 247 8.99 8.90 -4.55
N GLN A 248 7.84 8.48 -5.07
CA GLN A 248 6.56 8.72 -4.42
C GLN A 248 6.50 8.00 -3.06
N LYS A 249 6.58 8.76 -1.95
CA LYS A 249 6.51 8.22 -0.57
C LYS A 249 5.09 7.79 -0.18
#